data_AF-A0A7S2C7Z0-F1
#
_entry.id   AF-A0A7S2C7Z0-F1
#
_cell.length_a   1.000
_cell.length_b   1.000
_cell.length_c   1.000
_cell.angle_alpha   90.00
_cell.angle_beta   90.00
_cell.angle_gamma   90.00
#
_symmetry.space_group_name_H-M   'P 1'
#
loop_
_entity.id
_entity.type
_entity.pdbx_description
1 polymer ?
#
loop_
_entity_poly.entity_id
_entity_poly.type
_entity_poly.pdbx_seq_one_letter_code
_entity_poly.pdbx_strand_id
1 'polypeptide(L)'
;DDDTLYPPRLVETFLAWHRRLPDAALAFSGWPVVRGYRYPHWTENYLVYGNELYAPHPVSIIRGNCGYLVQSRFFDEGLWDFKGAPRGAFYMDDVWISGRLAVAGVPRYVVPFDEDQFTMRPNLEN
;
A
#
# COMPACT_ATOMS: atom_id res chain seq x y z
N ASP A 1 2.75 0.56 11.46
CA ASP A 1 3.50 -0.53 12.07
C ASP A 1 4.33 0.02 13.20
N ASP A 2 4.40 -0.73 14.29
CA ASP A 2 5.08 -0.38 15.55
C ASP A 2 6.61 -0.49 15.46
N ASP A 3 7.12 -1.01 14.34
CA ASP A 3 8.52 -1.15 13.97
C ASP A 3 8.98 -0.15 12.90
N THR A 4 8.11 0.79 12.50
CA THR A 4 8.35 1.66 11.34
C THR A 4 8.57 3.12 11.75
N LEU A 5 9.69 3.70 11.27
CA LEU A 5 9.90 5.14 11.27
C LEU A 5 9.32 5.74 9.98
N TYR A 6 8.27 6.54 10.13
CA TYR A 6 7.59 7.14 8.99
C TYR A 6 8.29 8.42 8.51
N PRO A 7 8.24 8.72 7.19
CA PRO A 7 8.73 9.99 6.65
C PRO A 7 8.04 11.19 7.31
N PRO A 8 8.76 12.29 7.61
CA PRO A 8 8.18 13.45 8.31
C PRO A 8 6.93 14.03 7.64
N ARG A 9 6.85 13.92 6.30
CA ARG A 9 5.77 14.45 5.48
C ARG A 9 4.72 13.41 5.10
N LEU A 10 4.71 12.22 5.71
CA LEU A 10 3.80 11.12 5.33
C LEU A 10 2.34 11.59 5.19
N VAL A 11 1.80 12.22 6.24
CA VAL A 11 0.39 12.65 6.26
C VAL A 11 0.16 13.77 5.24
N GLU A 12 1.06 14.75 5.17
CA GLU A 12 0.98 15.86 4.23
C GLU A 12 0.94 15.36 2.78
N THR A 13 1.85 14.44 2.43
CA THR A 13 1.94 13.84 1.09
C THR A 13 0.69 13.05 0.75
N PHE A 14 0.18 12.23 1.68
CA PHE A 14 -1.07 11.51 1.46
C PHE A 14 -2.27 12.44 1.26
N LEU A 15 -2.39 13.51 2.05
CA LEU A 15 -3.47 14.49 1.89
C LEU A 15 -3.36 15.24 0.56
N ALA A 16 -2.15 15.59 0.13
CA ALA A 16 -1.92 16.23 -1.16
C ALA A 16 -2.35 15.34 -2.34
N TRP A 17 -2.02 14.04 -2.30
CA TRP A 17 -2.45 13.10 -3.32
C TRP A 17 -3.93 12.75 -3.24
N HIS A 18 -4.49 12.62 -2.04
CA HIS A 18 -5.92 12.37 -1.85
C HIS A 18 -6.78 13.48 -2.45
N ARG A 19 -6.35 14.76 -2.38
CA ARG A 19 -7.05 15.86 -3.08
C ARG A 19 -7.09 15.68 -4.60
N ARG A 20 -6.12 14.99 -5.19
CA ARG A 20 -6.03 14.73 -6.64
C ARG A 20 -6.71 13.41 -7.05
N LEU A 21 -6.73 12.45 -6.13
CA LEU A 21 -7.27 11.10 -6.30
C LEU A 21 -8.25 10.80 -5.15
N PRO A 22 -9.38 11.53 -5.04
CA PRO A 22 -10.26 11.48 -3.87
C PRO A 22 -10.95 10.13 -3.71
N ASP A 23 -11.05 9.35 -4.77
CA ASP A 23 -11.73 8.05 -4.81
C ASP A 23 -10.80 6.85 -4.84
N ALA A 24 -9.50 7.05 -4.58
CA ALA A 24 -8.52 5.98 -4.57
C ALA A 24 -8.01 5.66 -3.17
N ALA A 25 -7.57 4.41 -3.00
CA ALA A 25 -6.64 4.02 -1.96
C ALA A 25 -5.20 4.32 -2.41
N LEU A 26 -4.40 4.91 -1.53
CA LEU A 26 -3.06 5.38 -1.83
C LEU A 26 -2.05 4.69 -0.92
N ALA A 27 -0.88 4.36 -1.43
CA ALA A 27 0.22 3.87 -0.62
C ALA A 27 1.56 4.37 -1.15
N PHE A 28 2.61 4.18 -0.36
CA PHE A 28 3.99 4.47 -0.77
C PHE A 28 4.70 3.26 -1.36
N SER A 29 4.13 2.07 -1.23
CA SER A 29 4.58 0.92 -2.01
C SER A 29 3.48 -0.10 -2.27
N GLY A 30 3.71 -0.97 -3.24
CA GLY A 30 2.75 -1.96 -3.69
C GLY A 30 3.30 -2.81 -4.83
N TRP A 31 2.45 -3.64 -5.41
CA TRP A 31 2.82 -4.45 -6.58
C TRP A 31 1.61 -4.77 -7.47
N PRO A 32 1.83 -5.01 -8.77
CA PRO A 32 0.82 -5.56 -9.66
C PRO A 32 0.69 -7.08 -9.43
N VAL A 33 -0.55 -7.59 -9.44
CA VAL A 33 -0.78 -9.04 -9.51
C VAL A 33 -0.63 -9.45 -10.97
N VAL A 34 0.48 -10.14 -11.27
CA VAL A 34 0.74 -10.73 -12.59
C VAL A 34 0.09 -12.11 -12.72
N ARG A 35 0.01 -12.64 -13.96
CA ARG A 35 -0.55 -13.98 -14.22
C ARG A 35 0.13 -15.03 -13.32
N GLY A 36 -0.68 -15.80 -12.59
CA GLY A 36 -0.21 -16.85 -11.68
C GLY A 36 -0.58 -16.62 -10.21
N TYR A 37 -1.10 -15.44 -9.85
CA TYR A 37 -1.57 -15.11 -8.48
C TYR A 37 -0.55 -15.38 -7.37
N ARG A 38 0.74 -15.29 -7.69
CA ARG A 38 1.83 -15.49 -6.75
C ARG A 38 2.23 -14.14 -6.14
N TYR A 39 2.54 -14.16 -4.85
CA TYR A 39 3.24 -13.05 -4.21
C TYR A 39 4.61 -12.87 -4.87
N PRO A 40 5.02 -11.64 -5.25
CA PRO A 40 6.30 -11.43 -5.92
C PRO A 40 7.44 -11.84 -5.00
N HIS A 41 8.35 -12.68 -5.49
CA HIS A 41 9.58 -12.94 -4.75
C HIS A 41 10.41 -11.65 -4.68
N TRP A 42 11.19 -11.44 -3.61
CA TRP A 42 11.94 -10.19 -3.43
C TRP A 42 12.97 -9.90 -4.53
N THR A 43 13.37 -10.92 -5.29
CA THR A 43 14.25 -10.79 -6.47
C THR A 43 13.50 -10.42 -7.75
N GLU A 44 12.17 -10.38 -7.72
CA GLU A 44 11.34 -10.04 -8.87
C GLU A 44 11.05 -8.54 -8.86
N ASN A 45 11.29 -7.86 -9.99
CA ASN A 45 11.16 -6.40 -10.16
C ASN A 45 9.69 -5.89 -10.19
N TYR A 46 8.80 -6.50 -9.40
CA TYR A 46 7.38 -6.13 -9.36
C TYR A 46 7.05 -5.18 -8.21
N LEU A 47 7.96 -4.98 -7.26
CA LEU A 47 7.76 -4.02 -6.18
C LEU A 47 7.89 -2.60 -6.73
N VAL A 48 6.85 -1.80 -6.50
CA VAL A 48 6.79 -0.39 -6.87
C VAL A 48 6.97 0.44 -5.61
N TYR A 49 7.96 1.32 -5.61
CA TYR A 49 8.22 2.26 -4.52
C TYR A 49 7.97 3.69 -5.00
N GLY A 50 7.19 4.45 -4.25
CA GLY A 50 6.81 5.81 -4.62
C GLY A 50 7.98 6.80 -4.66
N ASN A 51 9.08 6.56 -3.93
CA ASN A 51 10.29 7.39 -3.99
C ASN A 51 11.06 7.21 -5.31
N GLU A 52 10.69 6.21 -6.12
CA GLU A 52 11.20 6.00 -7.48
C GLU A 52 10.23 6.51 -8.56
N LEU A 53 9.06 7.04 -8.17
CA LEU A 53 8.01 7.45 -9.10
C LEU A 53 7.99 8.97 -9.32
N TYR A 54 7.76 9.37 -10.58
CA TYR A 54 7.45 10.77 -10.94
C TYR A 54 5.94 11.06 -10.95
N ALA A 55 5.10 10.03 -11.03
CA ALA A 55 3.64 10.14 -11.09
C ALA A 55 2.97 8.93 -10.41
N PRO A 56 1.70 9.02 -9.99
CA PRO A 56 0.97 7.89 -9.42
C PRO A 56 0.99 6.67 -10.33
N HIS A 57 1.31 5.51 -9.78
CA HIS A 57 1.38 4.24 -10.51
C HIS A 57 0.28 3.29 -10.03
N PRO A 58 -0.58 2.77 -10.93
CA PRO A 58 -1.64 1.85 -10.54
C PRO A 58 -1.06 0.52 -10.08
N VAL A 59 -1.60 -0.03 -9.00
CA VAL A 59 -1.19 -1.34 -8.45
C VAL A 59 -2.40 -2.19 -8.10
N SER A 60 -2.18 -3.51 -7.98
CA SER A 60 -3.23 -4.43 -7.51
C SER A 60 -3.22 -4.54 -6.00
N ILE A 61 -2.05 -4.59 -5.39
CA ILE A 61 -1.90 -4.66 -3.93
C ILE A 61 -1.13 -3.42 -3.46
N ILE A 62 -1.65 -2.78 -2.42
CA ILE A 62 -0.96 -1.74 -1.66
C ILE A 62 -0.38 -2.35 -0.38
N ARG A 63 0.79 -1.88 0.06
CA ARG A 63 1.43 -2.35 1.31
C ARG A 63 1.18 -1.42 2.48
N GLY A 64 1.06 -2.01 3.66
CA GLY A 64 0.99 -1.29 4.94
C GLY A 64 2.34 -0.79 5.47
N ASN A 65 3.44 -1.45 5.11
CA ASN A 65 4.75 -1.24 5.73
C ASN A 65 5.38 0.15 5.47
N CYS A 66 4.97 0.88 4.43
CA CYS A 66 5.39 2.28 4.20
C CYS A 66 4.26 3.27 4.50
N GLY A 67 3.13 2.79 5.05
CA GLY A 67 1.89 3.54 5.20
C GLY A 67 1.02 3.48 3.94
N TYR A 68 -0.29 3.52 4.18
CA TYR A 68 -1.33 3.74 3.18
C TYR A 68 -2.36 4.75 3.69
N LEU A 69 -3.08 5.37 2.76
CA LEU A 69 -4.31 6.11 3.02
C LEU A 69 -5.47 5.36 2.37
N VAL A 70 -6.43 4.97 3.20
CA VAL A 70 -7.73 4.43 2.81
C VAL A 70 -8.82 5.22 3.51
N GLN A 71 -10.01 5.26 2.91
CA GLN A 71 -11.17 5.90 3.51
C GLN A 71 -12.13 4.83 4.03
N SER A 72 -12.72 5.05 5.21
CA SER A 72 -13.69 4.12 5.80
C SER A 72 -14.86 3.80 4.88
N ARG A 73 -15.32 4.78 4.09
CA ARG A 73 -16.40 4.62 3.09
C ARG A 73 -16.12 3.58 1.98
N PHE A 74 -14.88 3.10 1.85
CA PHE A 74 -14.53 2.03 0.90
C PHE A 74 -14.89 0.64 1.43
N PHE A 75 -15.23 0.53 2.71
CA PHE A 75 -15.41 -0.75 3.38
C PHE A 75 -16.83 -0.88 3.95
N ASP A 76 -17.28 -2.12 3.98
CA ASP A 76 -18.47 -2.60 4.65
C ASP A 76 -18.09 -3.67 5.69
N GLU A 77 -19.09 -4.33 6.28
CA GLU A 77 -18.87 -5.41 7.25
C GLU A 77 -18.04 -6.58 6.70
N GLY A 78 -18.01 -6.76 5.37
CA GLY A 78 -17.25 -7.81 4.73
C GLY A 78 -15.73 -7.62 4.81
N LEU A 79 -15.24 -6.47 5.29
CA LEU A 79 -13.83 -6.31 5.67
C LEU A 79 -13.39 -7.36 6.70
N TRP A 80 -14.30 -7.76 7.57
CA TRP A 80 -14.04 -8.70 8.67
C TRP A 80 -14.40 -10.15 8.33
N ASP A 81 -14.96 -10.40 7.13
CA ASP A 81 -15.45 -11.72 6.75
C ASP A 81 -14.37 -12.56 6.05
N PHE A 82 -13.59 -13.28 6.84
CA PHE A 82 -12.58 -14.23 6.34
C PHE A 82 -13.16 -15.61 5.97
N LYS A 83 -14.49 -15.76 5.89
CA LYS A 83 -15.12 -17.05 5.59
C LYS A 83 -14.70 -17.55 4.20
N GLY A 84 -14.16 -18.77 4.16
CA GLY A 84 -13.67 -19.38 2.91
C GLY A 84 -12.28 -18.90 2.48
N ALA A 85 -11.68 -17.93 3.17
CA ALA A 85 -10.30 -17.54 2.95
C ALA A 85 -9.34 -18.56 3.60
N PRO A 86 -8.12 -18.74 3.05
CA PRO A 86 -7.07 -19.48 3.73
C PRO A 86 -6.76 -18.86 5.09
N ARG A 87 -6.42 -19.68 6.10
CA ARG A 87 -6.06 -19.19 7.45
C ARG A 87 -4.96 -18.12 7.45
N GLY A 88 -4.07 -18.17 6.46
CA GLY A 88 -2.99 -17.20 6.28
C GLY A 88 -3.46 -15.80 5.91
N ALA A 89 -4.66 -15.64 5.35
CA ALA A 89 -5.18 -14.34 4.90
C ALA A 89 -5.33 -13.35 6.05
N PHE A 90 -5.61 -13.82 7.26
CA PHE A 90 -5.70 -12.98 8.46
C PHE A 90 -4.39 -12.26 8.77
N TYR A 91 -3.24 -12.87 8.46
CA TYR A 91 -1.91 -12.31 8.72
C TYR A 91 -1.37 -11.46 7.57
N MET A 92 -2.06 -11.47 6.42
CA MET A 92 -1.70 -10.71 5.22
C MET A 92 -2.79 -9.65 4.99
N ASP A 93 -2.91 -8.74 5.96
CA ASP A 93 -3.96 -7.74 6.02
C ASP A 93 -3.92 -6.80 4.82
N ASP A 94 -2.73 -6.40 4.37
CA ASP A 94 -2.53 -5.55 3.20
C ASP A 94 -3.06 -6.19 1.90
N VAL A 95 -2.85 -7.49 1.71
CA VAL A 95 -3.42 -8.30 0.62
C VAL A 95 -4.93 -8.40 0.77
N TRP A 96 -5.42 -8.68 1.98
CA TRP A 96 -6.85 -8.82 2.26
C TRP A 96 -7.62 -7.52 2.00
N ILE A 97 -7.13 -6.41 2.57
CA ILE A 97 -7.65 -5.05 2.37
C ILE A 97 -7.64 -4.72 0.87
N SER A 98 -6.54 -5.00 0.17
CA SER A 98 -6.46 -4.79 -1.28
C SER A 98 -7.51 -5.60 -2.04
N GLY A 99 -7.79 -6.83 -1.60
CA GLY A 99 -8.89 -7.65 -2.13
C GLY A 99 -10.27 -7.01 -1.90
N ARG A 100 -10.54 -6.53 -0.69
CA ARG A 100 -11.80 -5.82 -0.36
C ARG A 100 -11.96 -4.54 -1.18
N LEU A 101 -10.90 -3.76 -1.34
CA LEU A 101 -10.87 -2.59 -2.24
C LEU A 101 -11.17 -2.97 -3.69
N ALA A 102 -10.65 -4.11 -4.16
CA ALA A 102 -10.94 -4.63 -5.50
C ALA A 102 -12.43 -4.97 -5.68
N VAL A 103 -13.03 -5.65 -4.70
CA VAL A 103 -14.48 -6.00 -4.72
C VAL A 103 -15.34 -4.73 -4.76
N ALA A 104 -14.94 -3.69 -4.02
CA ALA A 104 -15.61 -2.39 -4.01
C ALA A 104 -15.30 -1.51 -5.25
N GLY A 105 -14.48 -1.98 -6.19
CA GLY A 105 -14.10 -1.23 -7.40
C GLY A 105 -13.22 -0.01 -7.12
N VAL A 106 -12.53 0.04 -5.98
CA VAL A 106 -11.70 1.17 -5.55
C VAL A 106 -10.34 1.13 -6.26
N PRO A 107 -9.96 2.18 -7.01
CA PRO A 107 -8.63 2.31 -7.59
C PRO A 107 -7.55 2.33 -6.50
N ARG A 108 -6.39 1.74 -6.81
CA ARG A 108 -5.24 1.66 -5.91
C ARG A 108 -4.01 2.20 -6.61
N TYR A 109 -3.31 3.11 -5.97
CA TYR A 109 -2.09 3.72 -6.50
C TYR A 109 -0.96 3.70 -5.50
N VAL A 110 0.24 3.45 -6.00
CA VAL A 110 1.46 3.92 -5.36
C VAL A 110 1.69 5.36 -5.79
N VAL A 111 1.90 6.27 -4.85
CA VAL A 111 2.06 7.70 -5.13
C VAL A 111 3.48 8.19 -4.84
N PRO A 112 3.99 9.17 -5.60
CA PRO A 112 5.28 9.79 -5.34
C PRO A 112 5.40 10.36 -3.92
N PHE A 113 6.57 10.16 -3.31
CA PHE A 113 6.94 10.75 -2.03
C PHE A 113 8.46 10.94 -1.93
N ASP A 114 8.88 11.85 -1.06
CA ASP A 114 10.25 12.39 -1.10
C ASP A 114 11.30 11.41 -0.55
N GLU A 115 10.97 10.64 0.49
CA GLU A 115 11.91 9.75 1.19
C GLU A 115 11.18 8.58 1.85
N ASP A 116 11.77 7.38 1.82
CA ASP A 116 11.22 6.17 2.42
C ASP A 116 12.06 5.62 3.57
N GLN A 117 11.50 4.66 4.31
CA GLN A 117 12.17 4.01 5.43
C GLN A 117 13.50 3.32 5.06
N PHE A 118 13.72 3.01 3.77
CA PHE A 118 14.92 2.34 3.27
C PHE A 118 15.97 3.31 2.71
N THR A 119 15.55 4.54 2.42
CA THR A 119 16.37 5.63 1.87
C THR A 119 16.59 6.76 2.88
N MET A 120 15.88 6.77 4.00
CA MET A 120 16.33 7.43 5.22
C MET A 120 17.77 7.00 5.46
N ARG A 121 18.68 7.98 5.50
CA ARG A 121 19.99 7.82 6.14
C ARG A 121 19.78 8.18 7.59
N PRO A 122 19.35 7.27 8.47
CA PRO A 122 19.42 7.61 9.86
C PRO A 122 20.92 7.61 10.15
N ASN A 123 21.46 8.72 10.64
CA ASN A 123 22.75 8.72 11.34
C ASN A 123 22.57 7.87 12.61
N LEU A 124 22.34 6.56 12.46
CA LEU A 124 22.36 5.59 13.54
C LEU A 124 23.83 5.31 13.76
N GLU A 125 24.44 6.15 14.57
CA GLU A 125 25.64 5.75 15.31
C GLU A 125 25.21 4.57 16.19
N ASN A 126 25.78 3.40 15.91
CA ASN A 126 25.69 2.21 16.78
C ASN A 126 26.42 2.46 18.09
#